data_AF-A0A1J4KBP2-F1
#
_entry.id   AF-A0A1J4KBP2-F1
#
_cell.length_a   1.000
_cell.length_b   1.000
_cell.length_c   1.000
_cell.angle_alpha   90.00
_cell.angle_beta   90.00
_cell.angle_gamma   90.00
#
_symmetry.space_group_name_H-M   'P 1'
#
loop_
_entity.id
_entity.type
_entity.pdbx_description
1 polymer ?
#
loop_
_entity_poly.entity_id
_entity_poly.type
_entity_poly.pdbx_seq_one_letter_code
_entity_poly.pdbx_strand_id
1 'polypeptide(L)'
;MNFSIFFLSQVYQIHSSPLLSPAEGYTTPFDSSFSVFSCRFSYHSQSLLKLYSRTNIFTQNSIFKGFLKSPIVLKSAEKIFNNEIYSQKRFKIKSGDLKVNQCLFENNNAKKGGGLHSEKATVNITNSIFTSNNATFGGGLYIEKSDKAYFSNILIYNNTAEYIGGMFLDGNEENVNHFSQIHFLNASQNSAKEWTGGIRFDHGGGELKNSVIAFNMAETCGGIFDQAWKPSKRYILHSLFINNSAFFRCGSFCAFHIMHQSEFDSCVFSNNYCERNSYSLYIESIDSTITIKNCMFSDEEKKEIEFRFDGSKFLLVEGNKFSIKNIDNAEYKQPEIPKPNLSKSQE
;
A
#
# COMPACT_ATOMS: atom_id res chain seq x y z
N MET A 1 27.40 -1.40 -18.93
CA MET A 1 27.03 -2.55 -19.77
C MET A 1 25.51 -2.60 -19.81
N ASN A 2 24.89 -2.13 -20.90
CA ASN A 2 23.43 -2.22 -21.06
C ASN A 2 23.10 -3.67 -21.41
N PHE A 3 22.59 -4.44 -20.45
CA PHE A 3 21.91 -5.69 -20.76
C PHE A 3 20.51 -5.36 -21.27
N SER A 4 20.45 -4.85 -22.48
CA SER A 4 19.22 -4.83 -23.24
C SER A 4 18.95 -6.25 -23.71
N ILE A 5 18.00 -6.94 -23.06
CA ILE A 5 17.33 -8.09 -23.67
C ILE A 5 16.47 -7.51 -24.80
N PHE A 6 17.09 -7.27 -25.94
CA PHE A 6 16.40 -6.83 -27.16
C PHE A 6 16.15 -8.04 -28.05
N PHE A 7 14.92 -8.06 -28.59
CA PHE A 7 14.41 -8.94 -29.64
C PHE A 7 14.13 -10.40 -29.26
N LEU A 8 12.92 -10.62 -28.74
CA LEU A 8 12.05 -11.65 -29.32
C LEU A 8 10.64 -11.08 -29.43
N SER A 9 10.40 -10.54 -30.62
CA SER A 9 9.09 -10.34 -31.23
C SER A 9 8.18 -11.56 -31.02
N GLN A 10 6.91 -11.30 -30.69
CA GLN A 10 5.79 -12.25 -30.75
C GLN A 10 6.11 -13.67 -30.25
N VAL A 11 6.16 -13.88 -28.93
CA VAL A 11 6.03 -15.23 -28.38
C VAL A 11 4.81 -15.28 -27.49
N TYR A 12 3.71 -15.73 -28.11
CA TYR A 12 2.60 -16.34 -27.40
C TYR A 12 3.17 -17.48 -26.54
N GLN A 13 2.83 -17.47 -25.24
CA GLN A 13 3.12 -18.54 -24.27
C GLN A 13 4.60 -18.89 -24.07
N ILE A 14 5.27 -18.20 -23.14
CA ILE A 14 6.39 -18.82 -22.41
C ILE A 14 5.80 -19.71 -21.33
N HIS A 15 5.28 -20.88 -21.73
CA HIS A 15 5.16 -22.00 -20.82
C HIS A 15 6.58 -22.56 -20.63
N SER A 16 7.12 -22.45 -19.42
CA SER A 16 8.35 -23.12 -18.97
C SER A 16 9.58 -22.91 -19.87
N SER A 17 10.22 -21.74 -19.78
CA SER A 17 11.61 -21.60 -20.26
C SER A 17 12.58 -21.72 -19.09
N PRO A 18 13.43 -22.77 -19.04
CA PRO A 18 14.54 -22.87 -18.09
C PRO A 18 15.69 -21.89 -18.38
N LEU A 19 15.58 -21.03 -19.40
CA LEU A 19 16.60 -20.03 -19.79
C LEU A 19 16.45 -18.67 -19.09
N LEU A 20 15.38 -18.44 -18.33
CA LEU A 20 15.32 -17.34 -17.35
C LEU A 20 15.80 -17.90 -16.02
N SER A 21 17.12 -18.00 -15.84
CA SER A 21 17.63 -18.10 -14.47
C SER A 21 17.14 -16.84 -13.74
N PRO A 22 16.65 -16.96 -12.49
CA PRO A 22 16.40 -15.78 -11.69
C PRO A 22 17.70 -14.99 -11.71
N ALA A 23 17.63 -13.68 -11.98
CA ALA A 23 18.79 -12.80 -11.90
C ALA A 23 19.22 -12.72 -10.42
N GLU A 24 19.80 -13.79 -9.88
CA GLU A 24 20.29 -13.89 -8.52
C GLU A 24 21.74 -13.43 -8.51
N GLY A 25 22.02 -12.41 -7.69
CA GLY A 25 23.39 -12.12 -7.29
C GLY A 25 24.22 -11.32 -8.29
N TYR A 26 23.63 -10.71 -9.32
CA TYR A 26 24.37 -9.70 -10.07
C TYR A 26 24.58 -8.48 -9.17
N THR A 27 25.78 -8.34 -8.61
CA THR A 27 26.37 -7.04 -8.31
C THR A 27 26.57 -6.37 -9.67
N THR A 28 25.51 -5.81 -10.22
CA THR A 28 25.60 -5.11 -11.50
C THR A 28 26.57 -3.94 -11.32
N PRO A 29 27.39 -3.61 -12.32
CA PRO A 29 28.17 -2.38 -12.29
C PRO A 29 27.27 -1.19 -11.95
N PHE A 30 27.83 -0.20 -11.25
CA PHE A 30 27.13 1.02 -10.84
C PHE A 30 26.26 1.56 -12.00
N ASP A 31 24.97 1.79 -11.72
CA ASP A 31 23.96 2.34 -12.65
C ASP A 31 23.58 1.40 -13.82
N SER A 32 23.07 0.21 -13.50
CA SER A 32 22.49 -0.69 -14.50
C SER A 32 20.97 -0.48 -14.66
N SER A 33 20.43 -0.78 -15.84
CA SER A 33 18.97 -0.77 -16.07
C SER A 33 18.50 -2.08 -16.64
N PHE A 34 17.43 -2.62 -16.08
CA PHE A 34 16.74 -3.81 -16.55
C PHE A 34 15.33 -3.45 -17.02
N SER A 35 14.91 -3.96 -18.18
CA SER A 35 13.60 -3.63 -18.73
C SER A 35 12.81 -4.85 -19.20
N VAL A 36 11.50 -4.84 -18.97
CA VAL A 36 10.54 -5.88 -19.39
C VAL A 36 9.36 -5.22 -20.10
N PHE A 37 9.11 -5.61 -21.35
CA PHE A 37 8.07 -5.00 -22.18
C PHE A 37 7.19 -6.07 -22.82
N SER A 38 5.87 -5.95 -22.66
CA SER A 38 4.90 -6.79 -23.37
C SER A 38 5.08 -8.30 -23.11
N CYS A 39 5.51 -8.68 -21.91
CA CYS A 39 5.79 -10.07 -21.54
C CYS A 39 4.68 -10.67 -20.67
N ARG A 40 4.56 -12.01 -20.67
CA ARG A 40 3.66 -12.75 -19.77
C ARG A 40 4.44 -13.83 -19.04
N PHE A 41 4.43 -13.79 -17.72
CA PHE A 41 5.06 -14.76 -16.83
C PHE A 41 4.00 -15.44 -15.99
N SER A 42 4.05 -16.77 -15.90
CA SER A 42 3.07 -17.54 -15.15
C SER A 42 3.72 -18.70 -14.42
N TYR A 43 3.30 -18.94 -13.17
CA TYR A 43 3.65 -20.11 -12.36
C TYR A 43 5.14 -20.30 -12.11
N HIS A 44 5.72 -19.44 -11.28
CA HIS A 44 7.14 -19.48 -10.93
C HIS A 44 7.33 -19.71 -9.42
N SER A 45 8.26 -20.58 -9.05
CA SER A 45 8.59 -20.83 -7.64
C SER A 45 9.51 -19.75 -7.02
N GLN A 46 10.11 -18.90 -7.86
CA GLN A 46 11.06 -17.86 -7.47
C GLN A 46 10.66 -16.50 -8.06
N SER A 47 11.22 -15.42 -7.50
CA SER A 47 11.12 -14.07 -8.08
C SER A 47 11.74 -14.04 -9.48
N LEU A 48 11.11 -13.33 -10.42
CA LEU A 48 11.69 -13.13 -11.76
C LEU A 48 12.87 -12.16 -11.67
N LEU A 49 12.64 -11.00 -11.05
CA LEU A 49 13.61 -9.93 -10.91
C LEU A 49 13.97 -9.77 -9.45
N LYS A 50 15.22 -10.07 -9.10
CA LYS A 50 15.75 -9.94 -7.74
C LYS A 50 17.08 -9.21 -7.76
N LEU A 51 17.00 -7.89 -7.90
CA LEU A 51 18.17 -7.05 -8.17
C LEU A 51 18.60 -6.28 -6.91
N TYR A 52 19.91 -6.05 -6.80
CA TYR A 52 20.54 -5.39 -5.66
C TYR A 52 21.32 -4.15 -6.09
N SER A 53 21.11 -3.04 -5.40
CA SER A 53 21.83 -1.76 -5.51
C SER A 53 21.89 -1.10 -6.90
N ARG A 54 21.57 0.20 -6.95
CA ARG A 54 21.68 1.11 -8.12
C ARG A 54 21.24 0.52 -9.46
N THR A 55 20.19 -0.30 -9.45
CA THR A 55 19.62 -0.89 -10.65
C THR A 55 18.23 -0.34 -10.89
N ASN A 56 18.03 0.28 -12.06
CA ASN A 56 16.73 0.76 -12.47
C ASN A 56 15.92 -0.39 -13.09
N ILE A 57 14.67 -0.55 -12.68
CA ILE A 57 13.76 -1.54 -13.28
C ILE A 57 12.64 -0.79 -14.00
N PHE A 58 12.45 -1.10 -15.27
CA PHE A 58 11.37 -0.57 -16.09
C PHE A 58 10.50 -1.74 -16.58
N THR A 59 9.28 -1.85 -16.07
CA THR A 59 8.32 -2.85 -16.57
C THR A 59 7.12 -2.16 -17.19
N GLN A 60 6.71 -2.65 -18.36
CA GLN A 60 5.55 -2.13 -19.03
C GLN A 60 4.75 -3.19 -19.80
N ASN A 61 3.43 -3.04 -19.85
CA ASN A 61 2.51 -3.89 -20.62
C ASN A 61 2.66 -5.39 -20.31
N SER A 62 3.02 -5.74 -19.07
CA SER A 62 3.46 -7.09 -18.72
C SER A 62 2.59 -7.74 -17.63
N ILE A 63 2.46 -9.06 -17.67
CA ILE A 63 1.65 -9.86 -16.72
C ILE A 63 2.55 -10.75 -15.87
N PHE A 64 2.34 -10.74 -14.56
CA PHE A 64 3.03 -11.55 -13.57
C PHE A 64 2.01 -12.35 -12.75
N LYS A 65 1.92 -13.66 -13.02
CA LYS A 65 0.89 -14.53 -12.45
C LYS A 65 1.46 -15.71 -11.68
N GLY A 66 0.89 -16.01 -10.51
CA GLY A 66 1.09 -17.31 -9.86
C GLY A 66 2.50 -17.54 -9.32
N PHE A 67 3.20 -16.51 -8.88
CA PHE A 67 4.52 -16.65 -8.28
C PHE A 67 4.42 -17.09 -6.81
N LEU A 68 5.34 -17.94 -6.32
CA LEU A 68 5.48 -18.29 -4.89
C LEU A 68 6.41 -17.35 -4.11
N LYS A 69 6.93 -16.32 -4.79
CA LYS A 69 7.64 -15.18 -4.21
C LYS A 69 7.21 -13.92 -4.96
N SER A 70 7.49 -12.74 -4.42
CA SER A 70 7.19 -11.49 -5.11
C SER A 70 7.85 -11.48 -6.50
N PRO A 71 7.10 -11.30 -7.61
CA PRO A 71 7.64 -11.33 -8.96
C PRO A 71 8.81 -10.36 -9.18
N ILE A 72 8.73 -9.17 -8.58
CA ILE A 72 9.76 -8.13 -8.65
C ILE A 72 10.19 -7.78 -7.22
N VAL A 73 11.48 -7.94 -6.96
CA VAL A 73 12.15 -7.59 -5.71
C VAL A 73 13.32 -6.67 -6.04
N LEU A 74 13.22 -5.41 -5.62
CA LEU A 74 14.31 -4.43 -5.71
C LEU A 74 14.81 -4.08 -4.31
N LYS A 75 16.08 -4.34 -4.02
CA LYS A 75 16.67 -4.13 -2.69
C LYS A 75 18.02 -3.43 -2.71
N SER A 76 18.38 -2.83 -1.58
CA SER A 76 19.72 -2.25 -1.41
C SER A 76 20.69 -3.34 -0.94
N ALA A 77 21.89 -3.36 -1.49
CA ALA A 77 22.98 -4.16 -0.94
C ALA A 77 23.54 -3.45 0.31
N GLU A 78 22.97 -3.69 1.49
CA GLU A 78 23.51 -3.12 2.73
C GLU A 78 24.89 -3.71 3.13
N LYS A 79 25.25 -4.90 2.62
CA LYS A 79 26.38 -5.70 3.12
C LYS A 79 27.76 -5.44 2.49
N ILE A 80 27.94 -4.44 1.63
CA ILE A 80 29.25 -4.26 0.95
C ILE A 80 30.34 -3.73 1.90
N PHE A 81 29.98 -3.08 3.02
CA PHE A 81 30.97 -2.53 3.96
C PHE A 81 30.91 -3.20 5.34
N ASN A 82 31.49 -4.40 5.47
CA ASN A 82 31.74 -5.09 6.75
C ASN A 82 32.96 -4.49 7.51
N ASN A 83 33.17 -3.17 7.44
CA ASN A 83 34.33 -2.53 8.03
C ASN A 83 33.88 -1.42 8.98
N GLU A 84 34.20 -1.55 10.28
CA GLU A 84 33.73 -0.69 11.38
C GLU A 84 34.05 0.80 11.18
N ILE A 85 35.02 1.12 10.32
CA ILE A 85 35.38 2.51 9.97
C ILE A 85 34.30 3.18 9.08
N TYR A 86 33.52 2.39 8.34
CA TYR A 86 32.45 2.88 7.44
C TYR A 86 31.05 2.72 8.03
N SER A 87 30.87 1.98 9.14
CA SER A 87 29.59 1.91 9.85
C SER A 87 29.15 3.28 10.38
N GLN A 88 30.12 4.18 10.65
CA GLN A 88 29.87 5.56 11.09
C GLN A 88 29.84 6.59 9.94
N LYS A 89 30.15 6.21 8.70
CA LYS A 89 30.04 7.10 7.53
C LYS A 89 28.80 6.70 6.71
N ARG A 90 27.78 7.57 6.68
CA ARG A 90 26.53 7.45 5.89
C ARG A 90 26.78 7.30 4.38
N PHE A 91 27.35 6.20 3.90
CA PHE A 91 27.32 5.85 2.48
C PHE A 91 26.01 5.07 2.23
N LYS A 92 24.91 5.81 2.05
CA LYS A 92 23.62 5.21 1.67
C LYS A 92 23.68 4.76 0.22
N ILE A 93 23.63 3.45 -0.01
CA ILE A 93 23.46 2.90 -1.36
C ILE A 93 21.96 2.85 -1.64
N LYS A 94 21.49 3.59 -2.65
CA LYS A 94 20.11 3.47 -3.15
C LYS A 94 19.97 2.21 -4.00
N SER A 95 18.78 1.60 -4.00
CA SER A 95 18.50 0.39 -4.79
C SER A 95 18.32 0.68 -6.29
N GLY A 96 17.92 1.90 -6.64
CA GLY A 96 17.63 2.35 -8.01
C GLY A 96 16.19 2.87 -8.14
N ASP A 97 15.79 3.23 -9.35
CA ASP A 97 14.43 3.65 -9.68
C ASP A 97 13.59 2.46 -10.17
N LEU A 98 12.38 2.30 -9.65
CA LEU A 98 11.41 1.29 -10.09
C LEU A 98 10.25 1.97 -10.80
N LYS A 99 10.12 1.72 -12.11
CA LYS A 99 8.99 2.18 -12.91
C LYS A 99 8.17 0.99 -13.40
N VAL A 100 6.89 1.00 -13.09
CA VAL A 100 5.92 -0.01 -13.51
C VAL A 100 4.76 0.71 -14.19
N ASN A 101 4.42 0.32 -15.41
CA ASN A 101 3.34 0.95 -16.16
C ASN A 101 2.49 -0.09 -16.89
N GLN A 102 1.16 -0.05 -16.79
CA GLN A 102 0.30 -0.96 -17.54
C GLN A 102 0.61 -2.45 -17.26
N CYS A 103 0.88 -2.79 -16.01
CA CYS A 103 1.19 -4.17 -15.61
C CYS A 103 0.06 -4.81 -14.79
N LEU A 104 -0.02 -6.14 -14.85
CA LEU A 104 -0.93 -6.96 -14.05
C LEU A 104 -0.13 -7.91 -13.17
N PHE A 105 -0.34 -7.85 -11.86
CA PHE A 105 0.20 -8.77 -10.87
C PHE A 105 -0.96 -9.52 -10.22
N GLU A 106 -1.06 -10.82 -10.51
CA GLU A 106 -2.18 -11.62 -10.04
C GLU A 106 -1.81 -12.94 -9.38
N ASN A 107 -2.55 -13.35 -8.35
CA ASN A 107 -2.44 -14.66 -7.73
C ASN A 107 -1.02 -15.01 -7.26
N ASN A 108 -0.24 -14.01 -6.86
CA ASN A 108 1.12 -14.21 -6.36
C ASN A 108 1.10 -14.37 -4.84
N ASN A 109 2.00 -15.19 -4.31
CA ASN A 109 2.15 -15.46 -2.89
C ASN A 109 3.57 -15.10 -2.47
N ALA A 110 3.76 -14.28 -1.43
CA ALA A 110 5.09 -13.87 -0.99
C ALA A 110 5.18 -13.60 0.51
N LYS A 111 6.38 -13.49 1.06
CA LYS A 111 6.54 -12.97 2.43
C LYS A 111 6.26 -11.46 2.50
N LYS A 112 6.75 -10.69 1.54
CA LYS A 112 6.56 -9.24 1.43
C LYS A 112 6.12 -8.91 0.01
N GLY A 113 5.05 -8.13 -0.13
CA GLY A 113 4.59 -7.60 -1.40
C GLY A 113 4.20 -8.70 -2.37
N GLY A 114 3.01 -9.30 -2.19
CA GLY A 114 2.58 -10.45 -3.01
C GLY A 114 2.78 -10.20 -4.50
N GLY A 115 2.38 -9.02 -5.00
CA GLY A 115 2.65 -8.59 -6.37
C GLY A 115 4.02 -7.94 -6.58
N LEU A 116 4.47 -7.06 -5.66
CA LEU A 116 5.74 -6.35 -5.83
C LEU A 116 6.34 -5.90 -4.50
N HIS A 117 7.67 -6.03 -4.40
CA HIS A 117 8.46 -5.61 -3.25
C HIS A 117 9.59 -4.66 -3.67
N SER A 118 9.63 -3.48 -3.07
CA SER A 118 10.72 -2.53 -3.23
C SER A 118 11.24 -2.03 -1.88
N GLU A 119 12.54 -1.80 -1.79
CA GLU A 119 13.21 -1.25 -0.62
C GLU A 119 14.22 -0.19 -1.06
N LYS A 120 14.23 0.99 -0.42
CA LYS A 120 15.18 2.09 -0.68
C LYS A 120 15.28 2.51 -2.15
N ALA A 121 14.13 2.59 -2.81
CA ALA A 121 14.00 2.95 -4.21
C ALA A 121 13.12 4.21 -4.40
N THR A 122 13.33 4.91 -5.51
CA THR A 122 12.29 5.80 -6.06
C THR A 122 11.27 4.92 -6.76
N VAL A 123 9.98 5.05 -6.46
CA VAL A 123 8.93 4.20 -7.02
C VAL A 123 7.96 5.04 -7.84
N ASN A 124 7.71 4.61 -9.07
CA ASN A 124 6.69 5.19 -9.95
C ASN A 124 5.86 4.06 -10.55
N ILE A 125 4.62 3.90 -10.07
CA ILE A 125 3.71 2.84 -10.51
C ILE A 125 2.48 3.51 -11.11
N THR A 126 2.16 3.18 -12.37
CA THR A 126 1.04 3.78 -13.10
C THR A 126 0.22 2.75 -13.86
N ASN A 127 -1.09 3.01 -13.98
CA ASN A 127 -2.00 2.23 -14.82
C ASN A 127 -1.92 0.71 -14.58
N SER A 128 -1.69 0.27 -13.34
CA SER A 128 -1.38 -1.12 -13.02
C SER A 128 -2.36 -1.74 -12.04
N ILE A 129 -2.49 -3.06 -12.11
CA ILE A 129 -3.45 -3.84 -11.34
C ILE A 129 -2.70 -4.86 -10.48
N PHE A 130 -3.02 -4.88 -9.19
CA PHE A 130 -2.56 -5.85 -8.20
C PHE A 130 -3.79 -6.56 -7.64
N THR A 131 -4.03 -7.80 -8.06
CA THR A 131 -5.26 -8.52 -7.70
C THR A 131 -5.01 -9.91 -7.15
N SER A 132 -5.79 -10.32 -6.14
CA SER A 132 -5.76 -11.69 -5.61
C SER A 132 -4.36 -12.14 -5.17
N ASN A 133 -3.49 -11.21 -4.77
CA ASN A 133 -2.17 -11.54 -4.25
C ASN A 133 -2.26 -11.77 -2.74
N ASN A 134 -1.42 -12.68 -2.24
CA ASN A 134 -1.35 -13.04 -0.84
C ASN A 134 0.05 -12.77 -0.29
N ALA A 135 0.16 -12.23 0.92
CA ALA A 135 1.46 -12.11 1.57
C ALA A 135 1.43 -12.19 3.10
N THR A 136 2.59 -12.30 3.75
CA THR A 136 2.68 -11.98 5.18
C THR A 136 2.50 -10.47 5.39
N PHE A 137 3.26 -9.66 4.64
CA PHE A 137 3.19 -8.19 4.70
C PHE A 137 2.91 -7.58 3.32
N GLY A 138 1.82 -6.81 3.20
CA GLY A 138 1.44 -6.14 1.95
C GLY A 138 0.99 -7.16 0.90
N GLY A 139 -0.30 -7.53 0.90
CA GLY A 139 -0.83 -8.52 -0.02
C GLY A 139 -0.59 -8.14 -1.48
N GLY A 140 -0.90 -6.91 -1.87
CA GLY A 140 -0.58 -6.38 -3.20
C GLY A 140 0.85 -5.86 -3.29
N LEU A 141 1.18 -4.87 -2.47
CA LEU A 141 2.40 -4.06 -2.58
C LEU A 141 3.12 -3.92 -1.24
N TYR A 142 4.45 -3.98 -1.27
CA TYR A 142 5.28 -3.67 -0.12
C TYR A 142 6.48 -2.79 -0.52
N ILE A 143 6.40 -1.51 -0.19
CA ILE A 143 7.41 -0.49 -0.49
C ILE A 143 7.99 0.03 0.82
N GLU A 144 9.29 -0.18 1.03
CA GLU A 144 9.99 0.16 2.28
C GLU A 144 11.05 1.25 2.06
N LYS A 145 11.14 2.23 2.97
CA LYS A 145 12.16 3.29 2.99
C LYS A 145 12.32 4.03 1.66
N SER A 146 11.21 4.36 1.00
CA SER A 146 11.23 5.07 -0.28
C SER A 146 11.57 6.55 -0.10
N ASP A 147 12.45 7.07 -0.97
CA ASP A 147 12.73 8.51 -0.97
C ASP A 147 11.60 9.32 -1.63
N LYS A 148 10.92 8.73 -2.63
CA LYS A 148 9.78 9.27 -3.37
C LYS A 148 8.95 8.14 -3.94
N ALA A 149 7.63 8.24 -3.81
CA ALA A 149 6.70 7.27 -4.35
C ALA A 149 5.55 7.97 -5.08
N TYR A 150 5.38 7.66 -6.36
CA TYR A 150 4.30 8.17 -7.21
C TYR A 150 3.41 7.02 -7.67
N PHE A 151 2.10 7.17 -7.46
CA PHE A 151 1.08 6.23 -7.86
C PHE A 151 -0.03 6.95 -8.62
N SER A 152 -0.39 6.45 -9.80
CA SER A 152 -1.53 6.98 -10.56
C SER A 152 -2.31 5.88 -11.29
N ASN A 153 -3.64 5.91 -11.22
CA ASN A 153 -4.53 4.95 -11.89
C ASN A 153 -4.22 3.49 -11.50
N ILE A 154 -4.23 3.21 -10.19
CA ILE A 154 -3.86 1.90 -9.65
C ILE A 154 -5.08 1.20 -9.11
N LEU A 155 -5.19 -0.11 -9.38
CA LEU A 155 -6.16 -0.99 -8.73
C LEU A 155 -5.43 -1.97 -7.82
N ILE A 156 -5.77 -1.95 -6.54
CA ILE A 156 -5.33 -2.90 -5.51
C ILE A 156 -6.57 -3.60 -4.99
N TYR A 157 -6.85 -4.78 -5.55
CA TYR A 157 -8.14 -5.45 -5.38
C TYR A 157 -8.01 -6.86 -4.81
N ASN A 158 -8.85 -7.20 -3.84
CA ASN A 158 -8.97 -8.57 -3.33
C ASN A 158 -7.62 -9.20 -2.92
N ASN A 159 -6.71 -8.40 -2.35
CA ASN A 159 -5.44 -8.90 -1.85
C ASN A 159 -5.56 -9.25 -0.37
N THR A 160 -4.89 -10.31 0.05
CA THR A 160 -4.94 -10.80 1.42
C THR A 160 -3.57 -10.78 2.07
N ALA A 161 -3.51 -10.51 3.37
CA ALA A 161 -2.29 -10.71 4.11
C ALA A 161 -2.50 -11.07 5.58
N GLU A 162 -1.41 -11.44 6.26
CA GLU A 162 -1.43 -11.55 7.72
C GLU A 162 -1.53 -10.14 8.35
N TYR A 163 -0.67 -9.21 7.94
CA TYR A 163 -0.59 -7.90 8.58
C TYR A 163 -1.26 -6.75 7.79
N ILE A 164 -1.03 -6.66 6.48
CA ILE A 164 -1.47 -5.52 5.65
C ILE A 164 -2.02 -6.02 4.30
N GLY A 165 -3.33 -5.93 4.08
CA GLY A 165 -4.03 -6.60 2.99
C GLY A 165 -3.70 -6.03 1.61
N GLY A 166 -3.79 -4.71 1.44
CA GLY A 166 -3.52 -4.05 0.17
C GLY A 166 -2.05 -3.64 0.02
N MET A 167 -1.70 -2.46 0.55
CA MET A 167 -0.40 -1.82 0.31
C MET A 167 0.27 -1.38 1.61
N PHE A 168 1.54 -1.70 1.74
CA PHE A 168 2.45 -1.03 2.67
C PHE A 168 3.32 -0.03 1.92
N LEU A 169 3.31 1.22 2.35
CA LEU A 169 4.13 2.28 1.80
C LEU A 169 4.85 3.03 2.92
N ASP A 170 6.16 2.84 2.98
CA ASP A 170 7.03 3.45 3.98
C ASP A 170 8.01 4.45 3.37
N GLY A 171 8.01 5.66 3.90
CA GLY A 171 8.94 6.73 3.54
C GLY A 171 10.29 6.56 4.22
N ASN A 172 11.33 7.16 3.63
CA ASN A 172 12.62 7.24 4.30
C ASN A 172 12.54 8.11 5.57
N GLU A 173 12.80 7.53 6.74
CA GLU A 173 12.76 8.19 8.05
C GLU A 173 13.59 9.48 8.15
N GLU A 174 14.66 9.62 7.37
CA GLU A 174 15.49 10.83 7.32
C GLU A 174 14.84 11.97 6.52
N ASN A 175 13.89 11.65 5.64
CA ASN A 175 13.16 12.61 4.82
C ASN A 175 11.75 12.85 5.40
N VAL A 176 11.62 13.91 6.20
CA VAL A 176 10.34 14.32 6.80
C VAL A 176 9.36 14.97 5.81
N ASN A 177 9.77 15.18 4.56
CA ASN A 177 8.93 15.86 3.57
C ASN A 177 7.86 14.94 2.96
N HIS A 178 6.91 15.56 2.26
CA HIS A 178 5.94 14.92 1.39
C HIS A 178 6.66 14.02 0.37
N PHE A 179 6.61 12.70 0.56
CA PHE A 179 7.29 11.73 -0.31
C PHE A 179 6.32 10.97 -1.22
N SER A 180 5.06 10.82 -0.79
CA SER A 180 4.06 9.99 -1.45
C SER A 180 3.01 10.84 -2.17
N GLN A 181 2.86 10.64 -3.48
CA GLN A 181 1.82 11.25 -4.30
C GLN A 181 0.95 10.16 -4.91
N ILE A 182 -0.31 10.09 -4.50
CA ILE A 182 -1.24 9.04 -4.90
C ILE A 182 -2.50 9.66 -5.50
N HIS A 183 -2.79 9.31 -6.75
CA HIS A 183 -3.94 9.83 -7.49
C HIS A 183 -4.70 8.67 -8.15
N PHE A 184 -6.04 8.73 -8.15
CA PHE A 184 -6.85 7.73 -8.85
C PHE A 184 -6.53 6.28 -8.42
N LEU A 185 -6.37 6.07 -7.12
CA LEU A 185 -6.19 4.74 -6.55
C LEU A 185 -7.55 4.14 -6.22
N ASN A 186 -7.77 2.88 -6.56
CA ASN A 186 -8.84 2.06 -6.01
C ASN A 186 -8.19 0.94 -5.18
N ALA A 187 -8.29 1.03 -3.86
CA ALA A 187 -7.91 -0.05 -2.94
C ALA A 187 -9.19 -0.65 -2.35
N SER A 188 -9.61 -1.78 -2.89
CA SER A 188 -10.87 -2.40 -2.49
C SER A 188 -10.84 -3.90 -2.26
N GLN A 189 -11.72 -4.37 -1.37
CA GLN A 189 -11.84 -5.78 -0.97
C GLN A 189 -10.54 -6.40 -0.44
N ASN A 190 -9.60 -5.59 0.06
CA ASN A 190 -8.37 -6.12 0.63
C ASN A 190 -8.61 -6.50 2.09
N SER A 191 -7.99 -7.59 2.53
CA SER A 191 -8.16 -8.06 3.89
C SER A 191 -6.84 -8.42 4.57
N ALA A 192 -6.72 -8.05 5.84
CA ALA A 192 -5.65 -8.52 6.70
C ALA A 192 -6.21 -9.20 7.94
N LYS A 193 -5.45 -10.14 8.50
CA LYS A 193 -5.80 -10.76 9.78
C LYS A 193 -5.60 -9.79 10.94
N GLU A 194 -4.51 -9.01 10.93
CA GLU A 194 -4.11 -8.22 12.10
C GLU A 194 -4.30 -6.70 11.93
N TRP A 195 -3.47 -6.02 11.11
CA TRP A 195 -3.31 -4.57 11.25
C TRP A 195 -4.17 -3.74 10.30
N THR A 196 -4.05 -3.92 8.99
CA THR A 196 -4.68 -2.97 8.05
C THR A 196 -5.23 -3.67 6.82
N GLY A 197 -6.52 -3.50 6.53
CA GLY A 197 -7.16 -4.12 5.38
C GLY A 197 -6.66 -3.51 4.07
N GLY A 198 -6.80 -2.19 3.93
CA GLY A 198 -6.45 -1.44 2.72
C GLY A 198 -4.97 -1.06 2.67
N ILE A 199 -4.63 0.12 3.20
CA ILE A 199 -3.33 0.75 2.99
C ILE A 199 -2.72 1.14 4.32
N ARG A 200 -1.45 0.79 4.52
CA ARG A 200 -0.66 1.31 5.61
C ARG A 200 0.42 2.24 5.10
N PHE A 201 0.44 3.45 5.65
CA PHE A 201 1.51 4.42 5.47
C PHE A 201 2.38 4.45 6.71
N ASP A 202 3.69 4.32 6.54
CA ASP A 202 4.66 4.54 7.60
C ASP A 202 5.61 5.66 7.15
N HIS A 203 5.91 6.62 8.03
CA HIS A 203 6.86 7.71 7.82
C HIS A 203 6.64 8.62 6.59
N GLY A 204 6.70 9.92 6.82
CA GLY A 204 6.68 10.91 5.74
C GLY A 204 5.26 11.25 5.29
N GLY A 205 5.07 12.53 5.01
CA GLY A 205 3.80 13.08 4.56
C GLY A 205 3.47 12.69 3.12
N GLY A 206 2.30 13.10 2.66
CA GLY A 206 1.85 12.73 1.33
C GLY A 206 0.53 13.35 0.90
N GLU A 207 0.13 13.02 -0.30
CA GLU A 207 -1.23 13.26 -0.79
C GLU A 207 -1.87 11.98 -1.33
N LEU A 208 -3.16 11.83 -1.03
CA LEU A 208 -4.06 10.85 -1.61
C LEU A 208 -5.25 11.63 -2.18
N LYS A 209 -5.44 11.59 -3.50
CA LYS A 209 -6.49 12.34 -4.17
C LYS A 209 -7.31 11.47 -5.10
N ASN A 210 -8.59 11.82 -5.28
CA ASN A 210 -9.47 11.22 -6.29
C ASN A 210 -9.50 9.69 -6.19
N SER A 211 -9.50 9.15 -4.96
CA SER A 211 -9.25 7.73 -4.71
C SER A 211 -10.42 7.07 -3.98
N VAL A 212 -10.52 5.75 -4.10
CA VAL A 212 -11.55 4.92 -3.50
C VAL A 212 -10.89 3.89 -2.59
N ILE A 213 -11.26 3.90 -1.32
CA ILE A 213 -10.85 2.93 -0.31
C ILE A 213 -12.13 2.24 0.16
N ALA A 214 -12.38 1.03 -0.33
CA ALA A 214 -13.70 0.42 -0.13
C ALA A 214 -13.68 -1.07 0.21
N PHE A 215 -14.60 -1.51 1.07
CA PHE A 215 -14.77 -2.93 1.41
C PHE A 215 -13.50 -3.59 1.96
N ASN A 216 -12.60 -2.83 2.58
CA ASN A 216 -11.41 -3.39 3.19
C ASN A 216 -11.69 -3.81 4.63
N MET A 217 -11.10 -4.92 5.06
CA MET A 217 -11.38 -5.52 6.38
C MET A 217 -10.10 -5.96 7.08
N ALA A 218 -9.91 -5.54 8.32
CA ALA A 218 -8.90 -6.11 9.21
C ALA A 218 -9.28 -5.99 10.67
N GLU A 219 -8.59 -6.73 11.54
CA GLU A 219 -8.88 -6.68 12.98
C GLU A 219 -8.62 -5.27 13.57
N THR A 220 -7.54 -4.61 13.17
CA THR A 220 -7.18 -3.29 13.74
C THR A 220 -7.80 -2.10 12.97
N CYS A 221 -7.54 -1.97 11.66
CA CYS A 221 -8.08 -0.87 10.85
C CYS A 221 -8.47 -1.33 9.43
N GLY A 222 -9.68 -1.00 8.98
CA GLY A 222 -10.21 -1.49 7.70
C GLY A 222 -9.54 -0.82 6.51
N GLY A 223 -9.68 0.50 6.40
CA GLY A 223 -9.20 1.29 5.27
C GLY A 223 -7.71 1.64 5.32
N ILE A 224 -7.36 2.74 5.98
CA ILE A 224 -6.02 3.30 6.01
C ILE A 224 -5.49 3.40 7.44
N PHE A 225 -4.27 2.93 7.67
CA PHE A 225 -3.51 3.17 8.89
C PHE A 225 -2.29 4.04 8.57
N ASP A 226 -2.20 5.24 9.16
CA ASP A 226 -1.11 6.19 8.95
C ASP A 226 -0.25 6.32 10.21
N GLN A 227 1.00 5.89 10.12
CA GLN A 227 1.94 5.85 11.24
C GLN A 227 3.14 6.76 10.99
N ALA A 228 3.45 7.67 11.92
CA ALA A 228 4.78 8.28 11.93
C ALA A 228 5.25 8.79 13.30
N TRP A 229 6.56 8.68 13.52
CA TRP A 229 7.21 9.06 14.77
C TRP A 229 7.76 10.50 14.74
N LYS A 230 7.48 11.25 13.67
CA LYS A 230 7.90 12.64 13.46
C LYS A 230 6.73 13.44 12.88
N PRO A 231 6.62 14.76 13.15
CA PRO A 231 5.59 15.60 12.55
C PRO A 231 5.58 15.49 11.02
N SER A 232 4.40 15.31 10.43
CA SER A 232 4.20 15.15 9.00
C SER A 232 2.75 15.52 8.65
N LYS A 233 2.54 15.84 7.38
CA LYS A 233 1.22 16.26 6.88
C LYS A 233 0.73 15.32 5.79
N ARG A 234 -0.55 14.95 5.85
CA ARG A 234 -1.20 14.18 4.79
C ARG A 234 -2.45 14.89 4.28
N TYR A 235 -2.53 15.07 2.97
CA TYR A 235 -3.66 15.68 2.31
C TYR A 235 -4.51 14.59 1.67
N ILE A 236 -5.73 14.40 2.16
CA ILE A 236 -6.70 13.42 1.65
C ILE A 236 -7.83 14.20 0.98
N LEU A 237 -7.86 14.21 -0.35
CA LEU A 237 -8.77 15.09 -1.10
C LEU A 237 -9.67 14.28 -2.04
N HIS A 238 -10.94 14.66 -2.18
CA HIS A 238 -11.87 14.12 -3.18
C HIS A 238 -11.93 12.58 -3.19
N SER A 239 -11.89 11.96 -2.00
CA SER A 239 -11.72 10.51 -1.88
C SER A 239 -12.88 9.87 -1.13
N LEU A 240 -13.17 8.63 -1.49
CA LEU A 240 -14.29 7.85 -0.97
C LEU A 240 -13.77 6.76 -0.03
N PHE A 241 -14.35 6.67 1.15
CA PHE A 241 -14.08 5.64 2.15
C PHE A 241 -15.38 4.90 2.43
N ILE A 242 -15.56 3.73 1.83
CA ILE A 242 -16.87 3.07 1.74
C ILE A 242 -16.81 1.66 2.33
N ASN A 243 -17.71 1.31 3.25
CA ASN A 243 -17.88 -0.07 3.73
C ASN A 243 -16.59 -0.74 4.24
N ASN A 244 -15.66 0.03 4.81
CA ASN A 244 -14.49 -0.56 5.45
C ASN A 244 -14.82 -0.97 6.89
N SER A 245 -14.32 -2.12 7.32
CA SER A 245 -14.66 -2.69 8.62
C SER A 245 -13.42 -3.03 9.45
N ALA A 246 -13.52 -2.76 10.75
CA ALA A 246 -12.51 -3.17 11.73
C ALA A 246 -13.10 -3.52 13.09
N PHE A 247 -12.27 -4.11 13.95
CA PHE A 247 -12.65 -4.44 15.31
C PHE A 247 -12.08 -3.45 16.33
N PHE A 248 -10.78 -3.14 16.28
CA PHE A 248 -10.12 -2.42 17.37
C PHE A 248 -10.05 -0.90 17.26
N ARG A 249 -9.78 -0.32 16.07
CA ARG A 249 -9.44 1.13 16.00
C ARG A 249 -10.32 1.95 15.09
N CYS A 250 -10.42 1.60 13.80
CA CYS A 250 -11.23 2.39 12.88
C CYS A 250 -11.61 1.63 11.61
N GLY A 251 -12.84 1.83 11.14
CA GLY A 251 -13.28 1.30 9.86
C GLY A 251 -12.48 1.92 8.72
N SER A 252 -12.39 3.25 8.65
CA SER A 252 -11.86 3.94 7.46
C SER A 252 -10.43 4.48 7.59
N PHE A 253 -10.12 5.36 8.54
CA PHE A 253 -8.81 6.00 8.64
C PHE A 253 -8.37 6.13 10.09
N CYS A 254 -7.26 5.50 10.43
CA CYS A 254 -6.61 5.61 11.72
C CYS A 254 -5.24 6.29 11.56
N ALA A 255 -4.91 7.25 12.41
CA ALA A 255 -3.54 7.79 12.49
C ALA A 255 -2.92 7.51 13.86
N PHE A 256 -1.69 6.97 13.87
CA PHE A 256 -0.85 6.84 15.06
C PHE A 256 0.43 7.66 14.84
N HIS A 257 0.45 8.87 15.37
CA HIS A 257 1.43 9.85 14.89
C HIS A 257 1.76 10.90 15.96
N ILE A 258 2.92 11.54 15.91
CA ILE A 258 3.26 12.69 16.79
C ILE A 258 2.99 13.99 16.04
N MET A 259 2.21 14.93 16.61
CA MET A 259 1.86 16.23 15.99
C MET A 259 1.40 16.10 14.53
N HIS A 260 0.47 15.19 14.28
CA HIS A 260 -0.11 14.93 12.98
C HIS A 260 -0.93 16.12 12.49
N GLN A 261 -0.74 16.48 11.23
CA GLN A 261 -1.48 17.55 10.58
C GLN A 261 -2.04 17.06 9.26
N SER A 262 -3.17 16.36 9.31
CA SER A 262 -3.88 15.95 8.10
C SER A 262 -5.05 16.86 7.78
N GLU A 263 -5.30 16.97 6.48
CA GLU A 263 -6.41 17.71 5.92
C GLU A 263 -7.27 16.77 5.08
N PHE A 264 -8.56 16.72 5.40
CA PHE A 264 -9.58 16.04 4.63
C PHE A 264 -10.44 17.08 3.92
N ASP A 265 -10.46 17.03 2.59
CA ASP A 265 -11.28 17.92 1.77
C ASP A 265 -12.17 17.15 0.81
N SER A 266 -13.46 17.44 0.83
CA SER A 266 -14.40 16.90 -0.16
C SER A 266 -14.38 15.36 -0.18
N CYS A 267 -14.19 14.75 0.99
CA CYS A 267 -14.17 13.31 1.16
C CYS A 267 -15.53 12.79 1.62
N VAL A 268 -15.81 11.54 1.28
CA VAL A 268 -17.05 10.87 1.64
C VAL A 268 -16.72 9.64 2.44
N PHE A 269 -17.30 9.56 3.62
CA PHE A 269 -17.16 8.43 4.54
C PHE A 269 -18.53 7.79 4.70
N SER A 270 -18.65 6.58 4.20
CA SER A 270 -19.95 5.94 4.11
C SER A 270 -19.93 4.48 4.53
N ASN A 271 -20.86 4.14 5.42
CA ASN A 271 -21.07 2.79 5.92
C ASN A 271 -19.80 2.10 6.45
N ASN A 272 -18.82 2.88 6.93
CA ASN A 272 -17.66 2.30 7.60
C ASN A 272 -18.09 1.82 9.00
N TYR A 273 -17.41 0.80 9.51
CA TYR A 273 -17.76 0.19 10.78
C TYR A 273 -16.52 -0.11 11.61
N CYS A 274 -16.59 0.23 12.90
CA CYS A 274 -15.64 -0.25 13.90
C CYS A 274 -16.39 -0.66 15.16
N GLU A 275 -16.04 -1.82 15.74
CA GLU A 275 -16.71 -2.32 16.94
C GLU A 275 -16.41 -1.45 18.18
N ARG A 276 -15.13 -1.09 18.39
CA ARG A 276 -14.68 -0.48 19.66
C ARG A 276 -14.55 1.04 19.64
N ASN A 277 -14.31 1.63 18.49
CA ASN A 277 -13.93 3.04 18.33
C ASN A 277 -14.67 3.66 17.15
N SER A 278 -14.21 4.82 16.70
CA SER A 278 -14.79 5.54 15.56
C SER A 278 -14.88 4.73 14.25
N TYR A 279 -15.97 4.96 13.53
CA TYR A 279 -16.25 4.34 12.23
C TYR A 279 -15.34 4.88 11.13
N SER A 280 -15.09 6.19 11.10
CA SER A 280 -14.45 6.83 9.95
C SER A 280 -13.08 7.42 10.20
N LEU A 281 -12.91 8.25 11.23
CA LEU A 281 -11.64 8.89 11.56
C LEU A 281 -11.30 8.69 13.04
N TYR A 282 -10.24 7.94 13.32
CA TYR A 282 -9.73 7.74 14.67
C TYR A 282 -8.27 8.17 14.79
N ILE A 283 -7.99 9.13 15.66
CA ILE A 283 -6.65 9.73 15.73
C ILE A 283 -6.01 9.47 17.09
N GLU A 284 -4.96 8.67 17.08
CA GLU A 284 -4.07 8.40 18.23
C GLU A 284 -2.84 9.30 18.14
N SER A 285 -3.03 10.56 18.50
CA SER A 285 -1.96 11.55 18.48
C SER A 285 -2.15 12.61 19.56
N ILE A 286 -1.04 13.17 20.02
CA ILE A 286 -0.97 14.30 20.96
C ILE A 286 -0.59 15.56 20.16
N ASP A 287 -1.18 16.70 20.53
CA ASP A 287 -0.97 18.02 19.91
C ASP A 287 -1.23 18.04 18.39
N SER A 288 -2.23 17.28 17.95
CA SER A 288 -2.63 17.19 16.55
C SER A 288 -3.81 18.09 16.23
N THR A 289 -3.77 18.67 15.03
CA THR A 289 -4.92 19.38 14.48
C THR A 289 -5.25 18.77 13.13
N ILE A 290 -6.43 18.16 13.03
CA ILE A 290 -6.93 17.56 11.81
C ILE A 290 -8.00 18.47 11.23
N THR A 291 -7.79 18.96 10.01
CA THR A 291 -8.74 19.84 9.34
C THR A 291 -9.70 19.00 8.50
N ILE A 292 -11.00 19.24 8.64
CA ILE A 292 -12.03 18.58 7.84
C ILE A 292 -12.88 19.67 7.17
N LYS A 293 -13.00 19.64 5.85
CA LYS A 293 -13.81 20.58 5.07
C LYS A 293 -14.58 19.85 3.98
N ASN A 294 -15.81 20.30 3.73
CA ASN A 294 -16.67 19.75 2.67
C ASN A 294 -16.87 18.22 2.71
N CYS A 295 -16.68 17.58 3.86
CA CYS A 295 -16.78 16.13 3.98
C CYS A 295 -18.19 15.67 4.34
N MET A 296 -18.55 14.46 3.91
CA MET A 296 -19.83 13.84 4.21
C MET A 296 -19.63 12.54 4.99
N PHE A 297 -20.42 12.35 6.06
CA PHE A 297 -20.39 11.19 6.94
C PHE A 297 -21.79 10.58 7.10
N SER A 298 -21.87 9.26 7.18
CA SER A 298 -23.15 8.52 7.19
C SER A 298 -23.87 8.56 8.53
N ASP A 299 -23.13 8.60 9.62
CA ASP A 299 -23.65 8.54 10.98
C ASP A 299 -23.39 9.86 11.73
N GLU A 300 -23.82 9.90 12.99
CA GLU A 300 -23.59 11.02 13.90
C GLU A 300 -22.10 11.26 14.14
N GLU A 301 -21.72 12.53 14.28
CA GLU A 301 -20.33 12.97 14.48
C GLU A 301 -19.59 12.16 15.54
N LYS A 302 -20.22 11.89 16.69
CA LYS A 302 -19.62 11.15 17.82
C LYS A 302 -19.24 9.72 17.50
N LYS A 303 -19.85 9.09 16.50
CA LYS A 303 -19.47 7.75 16.02
C LYS A 303 -18.46 7.82 14.89
N GLU A 304 -18.50 8.89 14.10
CA GLU A 304 -17.72 9.02 12.87
C GLU A 304 -16.31 9.53 13.10
N ILE A 305 -16.08 10.36 14.12
CA ILE A 305 -14.77 10.96 14.39
C ILE A 305 -14.43 10.93 15.88
N GLU A 306 -13.20 10.55 16.23
CA GLU A 306 -12.76 10.44 17.63
C GLU A 306 -11.24 10.67 17.77
N PHE A 307 -10.82 11.28 18.88
CA PHE A 307 -9.42 11.32 19.34
C PHE A 307 -9.25 10.44 20.57
N ARG A 308 -8.09 9.77 20.65
CA ARG A 308 -7.72 8.98 21.83
C ARG A 308 -7.19 9.83 22.99
N PHE A 309 -6.45 10.89 22.69
CA PHE A 309 -5.72 11.69 23.68
C PHE A 309 -6.20 13.14 23.68
N ASP A 310 -6.23 13.74 24.87
CA ASP A 310 -6.52 15.16 25.05
C ASP A 310 -5.43 16.05 24.40
N GLY A 311 -5.79 17.29 24.06
CA GLY A 311 -4.89 18.27 23.44
C GLY A 311 -4.90 18.27 21.90
N SER A 312 -5.45 17.22 21.29
CA SER A 312 -5.72 17.18 19.85
C SER A 312 -7.15 17.63 19.53
N LYS A 313 -7.37 18.18 18.33
CA LYS A 313 -8.70 18.66 17.91
C LYS A 313 -8.99 18.47 16.42
N PHE A 314 -10.27 18.28 16.11
CA PHE A 314 -10.79 18.37 14.75
C PHE A 314 -11.17 19.83 14.53
N LEU A 315 -10.60 20.43 13.49
CA LEU A 315 -11.03 21.73 12.99
C LEU A 315 -12.06 21.46 11.89
N LEU A 316 -13.33 21.45 12.28
CA LEU A 316 -14.45 21.37 11.35
C LEU A 316 -14.66 22.73 10.70
N VAL A 317 -14.31 22.84 9.42
CA VAL A 317 -14.54 24.03 8.59
C VAL A 317 -15.92 23.93 7.94
N GLU A 318 -16.32 24.91 7.13
CA GLU A 318 -17.61 24.91 6.44
C GLU A 318 -17.79 23.72 5.47
N GLY A 319 -19.06 23.37 5.24
CA GLY A 319 -19.47 22.37 4.24
C GLY A 319 -19.53 20.92 4.73
N ASN A 320 -19.11 20.63 5.96
CA ASN A 320 -19.20 19.28 6.53
C ASN A 320 -20.64 18.88 6.86
N LYS A 321 -20.99 17.60 6.61
CA LYS A 321 -22.32 17.05 6.88
C LYS A 321 -22.21 15.68 7.53
N PHE A 322 -23.00 15.46 8.59
CA PHE A 322 -23.10 14.19 9.32
C PHE A 322 -24.52 13.63 9.21
N SER A 323 -24.69 12.35 9.56
CA SER A 323 -25.97 11.65 9.56
C SER A 323 -26.69 11.64 8.21
N ILE A 324 -25.93 11.65 7.11
CA ILE A 324 -26.52 11.56 5.77
C ILE A 324 -26.85 10.09 5.49
N LYS A 325 -28.13 9.78 5.32
CA LYS A 325 -28.57 8.45 4.88
C LYS A 325 -28.37 8.30 3.37
N ASN A 326 -28.06 7.08 2.91
CA ASN A 326 -27.96 6.73 1.49
C ASN A 326 -26.93 7.56 0.71
N ILE A 327 -25.79 7.85 1.34
CA ILE A 327 -24.64 8.47 0.65
C ILE A 327 -24.23 7.63 -0.57
N ASP A 328 -24.34 6.29 -0.47
CA ASP A 328 -23.95 5.32 -1.48
C ASP A 328 -25.15 4.66 -2.20
N ASN A 329 -26.10 5.40 -2.75
CA ASN A 329 -27.19 4.80 -3.55
C ASN A 329 -26.72 4.14 -4.89
N ALA A 330 -25.62 3.39 -4.85
CA ALA A 330 -25.27 2.32 -5.76
C ALA A 330 -25.35 1.00 -4.95
N GLU A 331 -26.37 0.18 -5.23
CA GLU A 331 -26.63 -1.11 -4.59
C GLU A 331 -25.38 -2.01 -4.55
N TYR A 332 -24.71 -2.10 -3.40
CA TYR A 332 -23.68 -3.10 -3.15
C TYR A 332 -24.13 -4.03 -2.02
N LYS A 333 -24.54 -5.25 -2.38
CA LYS A 333 -24.83 -6.30 -1.40
C LYS A 333 -23.51 -6.83 -0.84
N GLN A 334 -23.29 -6.67 0.46
CA GLN A 334 -22.17 -7.29 1.17
C GLN A 334 -22.14 -8.81 0.90
N PRO A 335 -20.97 -9.41 0.60
CA PRO A 335 -20.81 -10.85 0.67
C PRO A 335 -20.86 -11.29 2.15
N GLU A 336 -21.70 -12.29 2.45
CA GLU A 336 -21.83 -12.87 3.78
C GLU A 336 -20.47 -13.40 4.28
N ILE A 337 -20.03 -12.91 5.44
CA ILE A 337 -18.86 -13.44 6.14
C ILE A 337 -19.21 -14.84 6.65
N PRO A 338 -18.52 -15.91 6.23
CA PRO A 338 -18.73 -17.21 6.82
C PRO A 338 -18.26 -17.17 8.28
N LYS A 339 -19.22 -17.25 9.20
CA LYS A 339 -18.92 -17.41 10.64
C LYS A 339 -18.12 -18.70 10.82
N PRO A 340 -17.04 -18.71 11.61
CA PRO A 340 -16.31 -19.93 11.90
C PRO A 340 -17.24 -20.94 12.59
N ASN A 341 -17.36 -22.12 11.98
CA ASN A 341 -18.05 -23.26 12.57
C ASN A 341 -17.27 -23.69 13.83
N LEU A 342 -17.72 -23.23 15.00
CA LEU A 342 -17.39 -23.87 16.27
C LEU A 342 -18.20 -25.16 16.35
N SER A 343 -17.69 -26.22 15.72
CA SER A 343 -18.17 -27.57 16.01
C SER A 343 -17.83 -27.88 17.47
N LYS A 344 -18.87 -28.00 18.30
CA LYS A 344 -18.79 -28.62 19.62
C LYS A 344 -18.28 -30.05 19.43
N SER A 345 -17.08 -30.32 19.92
CA SER A 345 -16.67 -31.68 20.29
C SER A 345 -17.49 -32.08 21.52
N GLN A 346 -18.45 -32.99 21.34
CA GLN A 346 -19.02 -33.76 22.44
C GLN A 346 -18.42 -35.17 22.34
N GLU A 347 -17.65 -35.54 23.37
CA GLU A 347 -17.60 -36.92 23.86
C GLU A 347 -18.92 -37.27 24.56
#